data_AF-A0A3M2W4P8-F1
#
_entry.id   AF-A0A3M2W4P8-F1
#
_cell.length_a   1.000
_cell.length_b   1.000
_cell.length_c   1.000
_cell.angle_alpha   90.00
_cell.angle_beta   90.00
_cell.angle_gamma   90.00
#
_symmetry.space_group_name_H-M   'P 1'
#
loop_
_entity.id
_entity.type
_entity.pdbx_description
1 polymer ?
#
loop_
_entity_poly.entity_id
_entity_poly.type
_entity_poly.pdbx_seq_one_letter_code
_entity_poly.pdbx_strand_id
1 'polypeptide(L)'
;MFTLEPGEIHDGNAPCAEGFTYQMLYLDPHWLSRELSGLFEQAPDQHLPSFANTLQTESRLAHAVTFAFTALHQKELRIVRQSALDELLAQLIDRVQWRRMTDPDPRLPQVALRARDYLHAHLHQDVGMNELATVCGVDRFRLTRAFKATFGLPPHAYLVQLRLAKARRMLAAGIWPAQVASDLGFADQSHLGRWFMRAYGLSPAAYRLRCSNLPD
;
A
#
# COMPACT_ATOMS: atom_id res chain seq x y z
N MET A 1 -11.80 5.84 -14.01
CA MET A 1 -11.01 4.71 -13.46
C MET A 1 -9.72 5.30 -12.91
N PHE A 2 -9.21 4.80 -11.79
CA PHE A 2 -7.94 5.24 -11.22
C PHE A 2 -6.98 4.04 -11.15
N THR A 3 -5.75 4.21 -11.62
CA THR A 3 -4.66 3.25 -11.47
C THR A 3 -3.77 3.73 -10.33
N LEU A 4 -3.47 2.85 -9.38
CA LEU A 4 -2.65 3.17 -8.22
C LEU A 4 -1.38 2.32 -8.29
N GLU A 5 -0.23 2.97 -8.36
CA GLU A 5 1.05 2.26 -8.35
C GLU A 5 1.33 1.71 -6.95
N PRO A 6 1.93 0.50 -6.81
CA PRO A 6 2.31 -0.03 -5.52
C PRO A 6 3.20 0.94 -4.73
N GLY A 7 2.70 1.43 -3.60
CA GLY A 7 3.44 2.31 -2.69
C GLY A 7 3.14 3.80 -2.81
N GLU A 8 2.27 4.22 -3.73
CA GLU A 8 1.77 5.60 -3.73
C GLU A 8 0.83 5.85 -2.54
N ILE A 9 0.93 7.05 -1.96
CA ILE A 9 0.07 7.48 -0.84
C ILE A 9 -1.15 8.15 -1.47
N HIS A 10 -2.34 7.62 -1.18
CA HIS A 10 -3.60 8.15 -1.68
C HIS A 10 -4.52 8.48 -0.52
N ASP A 11 -5.09 9.67 -0.52
CA ASP A 11 -6.19 10.07 0.35
C ASP A 11 -7.51 9.73 -0.34
N GLY A 12 -8.19 8.68 0.13
CA GLY A 12 -9.47 8.25 -0.43
C GLY A 12 -10.56 9.30 -0.18
N ASN A 13 -10.70 10.26 -1.09
CA ASN A 13 -11.79 11.23 -1.03
C ASN A 13 -12.96 10.74 -1.90
N ALA A 14 -14.18 10.81 -1.36
CA ALA A 14 -15.37 10.43 -2.11
C ALA A 14 -15.66 11.45 -3.20
N PRO A 15 -15.93 11.03 -4.45
CA PRO A 15 -16.23 11.95 -5.55
C PRO A 15 -17.62 12.60 -5.41
N CYS A 16 -18.51 12.05 -4.58
CA CYS A 16 -19.85 12.59 -4.33
C CYS A 16 -20.27 12.42 -2.86
N ALA A 17 -21.19 13.28 -2.41
CA ALA A 17 -21.67 13.35 -1.02
C ALA A 17 -22.46 12.10 -0.57
N GLU A 18 -23.02 11.37 -1.53
CA GLU A 18 -23.76 10.11 -1.31
C GLU A 18 -22.83 8.91 -1.12
N GLY A 19 -21.51 9.11 -1.26
CA GLY A 19 -20.51 8.05 -1.23
C GLY A 19 -20.36 7.33 -2.58
N PHE A 20 -19.42 6.40 -2.66
CA PHE A 20 -19.14 5.67 -3.89
C PHE A 20 -18.80 4.21 -3.59
N THR A 21 -19.08 3.35 -4.55
CA THR A 21 -18.55 1.98 -4.60
C THR A 21 -17.49 1.90 -5.67
N TYR A 22 -16.47 1.07 -5.45
CA TYR A 22 -15.43 0.84 -6.44
C TYR A 22 -15.17 -0.66 -6.60
N GLN A 23 -14.72 -1.04 -7.79
CA GLN A 23 -14.17 -2.35 -8.07
C GLN A 23 -12.66 -2.22 -8.17
N MET A 24 -11.93 -3.17 -7.59
CA MET A 24 -10.47 -3.14 -7.54
C MET A 24 -9.90 -4.49 -7.94
N LEU A 25 -8.95 -4.47 -8.88
CA LEU A 25 -8.14 -5.62 -9.26
C LEU A 25 -6.72 -5.38 -8.77
N TYR A 26 -6.23 -6.31 -7.95
CA TYR A 26 -4.82 -6.36 -7.56
C TYR A 26 -4.12 -7.38 -8.44
N LEU A 27 -3.15 -6.91 -9.22
CA LEU A 27 -2.29 -7.77 -10.04
C LEU A 27 -0.97 -7.98 -9.32
N ASP A 28 -0.56 -9.24 -9.16
CA ASP A 28 0.75 -9.56 -8.61
C ASP A 28 1.86 -9.07 -9.56
N PRO A 29 2.87 -8.32 -9.09
CA PRO A 29 3.91 -7.77 -9.97
C PRO A 29 4.74 -8.85 -10.70
N HIS A 30 4.99 -9.99 -10.07
CA HIS A 30 5.76 -11.09 -10.67
C HIS A 30 4.95 -11.84 -11.72
N TRP A 31 3.66 -12.03 -11.47
CA TRP A 31 2.73 -12.56 -12.45
C TRP A 31 2.61 -11.61 -13.65
N LEU A 32 2.36 -10.32 -13.41
CA LEU A 32 2.21 -9.32 -14.46
C LEU A 32 3.47 -9.24 -15.35
N SER A 33 4.65 -9.21 -14.74
CA SER A 33 5.92 -9.19 -15.48
C SER A 33 6.09 -10.43 -16.37
N ARG A 34 5.69 -11.62 -15.89
CA ARG A 34 5.77 -12.87 -16.65
C ARG A 34 4.81 -12.87 -17.84
N GLU A 35 3.55 -12.51 -17.61
CA GLU A 35 2.53 -12.50 -18.67
C GLU A 35 2.84 -11.45 -19.74
N LEU A 36 3.27 -10.25 -19.34
CA LEU A 36 3.71 -9.23 -20.29
C LEU A 36 4.91 -9.70 -21.11
N SER A 37 5.88 -10.37 -20.48
CA SER A 37 7.05 -10.92 -21.22
C SER A 37 6.66 -11.97 -22.26
N GLY A 38 5.54 -12.68 -22.07
CA GLY A 38 4.98 -13.59 -23.08
C GLY A 38 4.23 -12.89 -24.23
N LEU A 39 3.80 -11.64 -24.01
CA LEU A 39 3.06 -10.83 -24.98
C LEU A 39 3.96 -9.89 -25.80
N PHE A 40 5.17 -9.58 -25.32
CA PHE A 40 6.18 -8.81 -26.05
C PHE A 40 7.26 -9.75 -26.64
N GLU A 41 7.51 -9.71 -27.95
CA GLU A 41 8.64 -10.42 -28.57
C GLU A 41 10.01 -9.95 -28.06
N GLN A 42 10.09 -8.72 -27.54
CA GLN A 42 11.29 -8.08 -26.99
C GLN A 42 10.94 -7.22 -25.77
N ALA A 43 10.56 -7.85 -24.65
CA ALA A 43 10.57 -7.14 -23.38
C ALA A 43 12.04 -6.81 -23.02
N PRO A 44 12.42 -5.53 -22.82
CA PRO A 44 13.80 -5.20 -22.48
C PRO A 44 14.14 -5.72 -21.07
N ASP A 45 15.27 -6.43 -20.94
CA ASP A 45 15.77 -6.91 -19.66
C ASP A 45 15.82 -5.76 -18.63
N GLN A 46 15.47 -6.06 -17.37
CA GLN A 46 15.52 -5.12 -16.24
C GLN A 46 14.61 -3.89 -16.37
N HIS A 47 13.41 -4.02 -16.96
CA HIS A 47 12.40 -2.96 -16.96
C HIS A 47 11.11 -3.44 -16.31
N LEU A 48 10.46 -2.57 -15.54
CA LEU A 48 9.10 -2.79 -15.03
C LEU A 48 8.10 -1.98 -15.84
N PRO A 49 6.89 -2.51 -16.07
CA PRO A 49 5.81 -1.71 -16.61
C PRO A 49 5.49 -0.59 -15.61
N SER A 50 5.42 0.65 -16.09
CA SER A 50 4.98 1.79 -15.29
C SER A 50 3.85 2.51 -15.99
N PHE A 51 2.85 2.92 -15.20
CA PHE A 51 1.69 3.67 -15.67
C PHE A 51 1.89 5.14 -15.37
N ALA A 52 2.30 5.93 -16.37
CA ALA A 52 2.61 7.35 -16.20
C ALA A 52 1.39 8.23 -15.82
N ASN A 53 0.16 7.73 -15.99
CA ASN A 53 -1.07 8.48 -15.76
C ASN A 53 -2.04 7.71 -14.82
N THR A 54 -2.25 8.26 -13.63
CA THR A 54 -3.15 7.77 -12.55
C THR A 54 -4.64 7.96 -12.86
N LEU A 55 -4.98 8.80 -13.83
CA LEU A 55 -6.35 9.18 -14.21
C LEU A 55 -6.58 8.88 -15.69
N GLN A 56 -7.43 7.88 -15.99
CA GLN A 56 -7.87 7.62 -17.36
C GLN A 56 -9.40 7.57 -17.44
N THR A 57 -9.95 8.44 -18.29
CA THR A 57 -11.37 8.53 -18.65
C THR A 57 -11.60 7.78 -19.97
N GLU A 58 -11.05 6.57 -20.09
CA GLU A 58 -11.14 5.81 -21.34
C GLU A 58 -12.04 4.59 -21.19
N SER A 59 -13.07 4.54 -22.04
CA SER A 59 -14.13 3.54 -21.98
C SER A 59 -13.63 2.12 -22.26
N ARG A 60 -12.62 1.93 -23.12
CA ARG A 60 -12.12 0.59 -23.49
C ARG A 60 -11.39 -0.11 -22.33
N LEU A 61 -10.43 0.58 -21.70
CA LEU A 61 -9.73 0.01 -20.55
C LEU A 61 -10.66 -0.17 -19.35
N ALA A 62 -11.59 0.76 -19.12
CA ALA A 62 -12.61 0.62 -18.09
C ALA A 62 -13.52 -0.61 -18.32
N HIS A 63 -13.89 -0.88 -19.58
CA HIS A 63 -14.65 -2.09 -19.93
C HIS A 63 -13.82 -3.36 -19.72
N ALA A 64 -12.55 -3.38 -20.15
CA ALA A 64 -11.67 -4.53 -19.96
C ALA A 64 -11.46 -4.84 -18.47
N VAL A 65 -11.26 -3.82 -17.63
CA VAL A 65 -11.17 -3.96 -16.16
C VAL A 65 -12.47 -4.51 -15.58
N THR A 66 -13.62 -3.95 -15.96
CA THR A 66 -14.94 -4.40 -15.47
C THR A 66 -15.20 -5.85 -15.88
N PHE A 67 -14.87 -6.21 -17.11
CA PHE A 67 -15.06 -7.56 -17.64
C PHE A 67 -14.15 -8.56 -16.93
N ALA A 68 -12.85 -8.27 -16.79
CA ALA A 68 -11.90 -9.11 -16.05
C ALA A 68 -12.33 -9.28 -14.58
N PHE A 69 -12.74 -8.19 -13.92
CA PHE A 69 -13.27 -8.24 -12.56
C PHE A 69 -14.47 -9.16 -12.47
N THR A 70 -15.44 -9.01 -13.37
CA THR A 70 -16.67 -9.81 -13.36
C THR A 70 -16.40 -11.28 -13.60
N ALA A 71 -15.58 -11.62 -14.61
CA ALA A 71 -15.21 -13.00 -14.94
C ALA A 71 -14.49 -13.69 -13.77
N LEU A 72 -13.57 -12.99 -13.10
CA LEU A 72 -12.86 -13.49 -11.93
C LEU A 72 -13.79 -13.64 -10.71
N HIS A 73 -14.62 -12.63 -10.45
CA HIS A 73 -15.49 -12.58 -9.27
C HIS A 73 -16.63 -13.60 -9.33
N GLN A 74 -17.26 -13.76 -10.49
CA GLN A 74 -18.35 -14.72 -10.71
C GLN A 74 -17.85 -16.16 -10.91
N LYS A 75 -16.53 -16.37 -10.87
CA LYS A 75 -15.89 -17.68 -11.08
C LYS A 75 -16.30 -18.34 -12.39
N GLU A 76 -16.32 -17.54 -13.46
CA GLU A 76 -16.57 -18.01 -14.82
C GLU A 76 -15.61 -19.15 -15.21
N LEU A 77 -15.96 -19.83 -16.30
CA LEU A 77 -15.12 -20.90 -16.87
C LEU A 77 -13.66 -20.42 -17.01
N ARG A 78 -12.71 -21.33 -16.77
CA ARG A 78 -11.27 -21.01 -16.78
C ARG A 78 -10.83 -20.27 -18.04
N ILE A 79 -11.35 -20.68 -19.19
CA ILE A 79 -11.06 -20.06 -20.49
C ILE A 79 -11.56 -18.62 -20.57
N VAL A 80 -12.76 -18.33 -20.05
CA VAL A 80 -13.34 -16.98 -20.03
C VAL A 80 -12.51 -16.05 -19.15
N ARG A 81 -12.08 -16.55 -17.98
CA ARG A 81 -11.21 -15.79 -17.07
C ARG A 81 -9.86 -15.47 -17.69
N GLN A 82 -9.27 -16.44 -18.40
CA GLN A 82 -8.01 -16.22 -19.11
C GLN A 82 -8.19 -15.19 -20.22
N SER A 83 -9.16 -15.33 -21.11
CA SER A 83 -9.41 -14.36 -22.18
C SER A 83 -9.72 -12.96 -21.66
N ALA A 84 -10.40 -12.84 -20.52
CA ALA A 84 -10.67 -11.54 -19.89
C ALA A 84 -9.38 -10.87 -19.37
N LEU A 85 -8.47 -11.66 -18.80
CA LEU A 85 -7.15 -11.19 -18.38
C LEU A 85 -6.27 -10.82 -19.58
N ASP A 86 -6.28 -11.63 -20.64
CA ASP A 86 -5.50 -11.37 -21.85
C ASP A 86 -5.95 -10.06 -22.52
N GLU A 87 -7.26 -9.82 -22.64
CA GLU A 87 -7.81 -8.56 -23.15
C GLU A 87 -7.42 -7.36 -22.26
N LEU A 88 -7.49 -7.52 -20.93
CA LEU A 88 -7.03 -6.50 -20.00
C LEU A 88 -5.54 -6.17 -20.22
N LEU A 89 -4.69 -7.19 -20.33
CA LEU A 89 -3.26 -7.01 -20.57
C LEU A 89 -2.99 -6.35 -21.93
N ALA A 90 -3.71 -6.74 -22.99
CA ALA A 90 -3.60 -6.11 -24.30
C ALA A 90 -3.93 -4.61 -24.26
N GLN A 91 -5.01 -4.22 -23.56
CA GLN A 91 -5.36 -2.80 -23.39
C GLN A 91 -4.36 -2.02 -22.53
N LEU A 92 -3.62 -2.70 -21.64
CA LEU A 92 -2.57 -2.11 -20.82
C LEU A 92 -1.25 -1.96 -21.58
N ILE A 93 -0.91 -2.90 -22.47
CA ILE A 93 0.36 -2.95 -23.20
C ILE A 93 0.63 -1.67 -23.99
N ASP A 94 -0.35 -1.17 -24.73
CA ASP A 94 -0.22 0.07 -25.51
C ASP A 94 0.08 1.32 -24.65
N ARG A 95 -0.01 1.19 -23.32
CA ARG A 95 0.06 2.29 -22.35
C ARG A 95 1.19 2.13 -21.36
N VAL A 96 1.86 0.99 -21.36
CA VAL A 96 3.00 0.72 -20.50
C VAL A 96 4.20 1.50 -21.01
N GLN A 97 4.78 2.35 -20.15
CA GLN A 97 6.14 2.80 -20.36
C GLN A 97 7.09 1.86 -19.62
N TRP A 98 8.15 1.44 -20.32
CA TRP A 98 9.22 0.67 -19.71
C TRP A 98 10.06 1.57 -18.83
N ARG A 99 9.93 1.42 -17.51
CA ARG A 99 10.82 2.09 -16.58
C ARG A 99 11.99 1.17 -16.29
N ARG A 100 13.21 1.67 -16.54
CA ARG A 100 14.43 0.96 -16.15
C ARG A 100 14.40 0.67 -14.66
N MET A 101 14.40 -0.61 -14.30
CA MET A 101 14.72 -1.03 -12.95
C MET A 101 16.13 -0.54 -12.68
N THR A 102 16.28 0.37 -11.72
CA THR A 102 17.60 0.57 -11.14
C THR A 102 17.90 -0.73 -10.44
N ASP A 103 18.92 -1.47 -10.90
CA ASP A 103 19.38 -2.70 -10.24
C ASP A 103 19.59 -2.35 -8.76
N PRO A 104 18.68 -2.74 -7.85
CA PRO A 104 18.79 -2.36 -6.47
C PRO A 104 20.01 -3.12 -5.97
N ASP A 105 20.98 -2.43 -5.37
CA ASP A 105 22.07 -3.10 -4.66
C ASP A 105 21.46 -4.27 -3.86
N PRO A 106 21.89 -5.52 -4.08
CA PRO A 106 21.18 -6.73 -3.63
C PRO A 106 21.03 -6.78 -2.10
N ARG A 107 21.75 -5.92 -1.37
CA ARG A 107 21.65 -5.76 0.07
C ARG A 107 20.46 -4.87 0.51
N LEU A 108 19.89 -4.06 -0.38
CA LEU A 108 18.79 -3.12 -0.05
C LEU A 108 17.54 -3.83 0.48
N PRO A 109 17.05 -4.95 -0.10
CA PRO A 109 15.93 -5.69 0.47
C PRO A 109 16.21 -6.18 1.89
N GLN A 110 17.43 -6.66 2.16
CA GLN A 110 17.80 -7.15 3.49
C GLN A 110 17.92 -6.03 4.53
N VAL A 111 18.44 -4.86 4.13
CA VAL A 111 18.44 -3.63 4.96
C VAL A 111 17.02 -3.22 5.31
N ALA A 112 16.10 -3.21 4.32
CA ALA A 112 14.71 -2.87 4.54
C ALA A 112 14.00 -3.86 5.49
N LEU A 113 14.19 -5.17 5.28
CA LEU A 113 13.63 -6.20 6.16
C LEU A 113 14.13 -6.08 7.60
N ARG A 114 15.44 -5.87 7.81
CA ARG A 114 16.01 -5.65 9.15
C ARG A 114 15.40 -4.42 9.84
N ALA A 115 15.27 -3.33 9.11
CA ALA A 115 14.65 -2.12 9.63
C ALA A 115 13.18 -2.35 10.01
N ARG A 116 12.42 -3.07 9.17
CA ARG A 116 11.03 -3.44 9.45
C ARG A 116 10.96 -4.24 10.76
N ASP A 117 11.77 -5.28 10.88
CA ASP A 117 11.74 -6.17 12.05
C ASP A 117 12.08 -5.41 13.33
N TYR A 118 13.05 -4.48 13.25
CA TYR A 118 13.36 -3.58 14.36
C TYR A 118 12.18 -2.69 14.74
N LEU A 119 11.50 -2.07 13.78
CA LEU A 119 10.34 -1.21 14.03
C LEU A 119 9.16 -1.99 14.65
N HIS A 120 8.97 -3.26 14.28
CA HIS A 120 7.96 -4.12 14.90
C HIS A 120 8.31 -4.45 16.34
N ALA A 121 9.56 -4.80 16.62
CA ALA A 121 10.02 -5.13 17.97
C ALA A 121 9.99 -3.91 18.92
N HIS A 122 10.29 -2.71 18.41
CA HIS A 122 10.43 -1.48 19.19
C HIS A 122 9.27 -0.50 18.95
N LEU A 123 8.09 -1.01 18.59
CA LEU A 123 6.91 -0.22 18.22
C LEU A 123 6.57 0.90 19.22
N HIS A 124 6.75 0.63 20.51
CA HIS A 124 6.38 1.50 21.62
C HIS A 124 7.46 2.55 21.99
N GLN A 125 8.64 2.47 21.38
CA GLN A 125 9.80 3.30 21.74
C GLN A 125 9.95 4.50 20.80
N ASP A 126 10.62 5.56 21.25
CA ASP A 126 10.95 6.70 20.39
C ASP A 126 12.15 6.38 19.49
N VAL A 127 11.91 5.56 18.46
CA VAL A 127 12.96 5.05 17.56
C VAL A 127 13.53 6.18 16.69
N GLY A 128 14.83 6.44 16.86
CA GLY A 128 15.54 7.44 16.07
C GLY A 128 15.98 6.93 14.70
N MET A 129 16.00 7.81 13.69
CA MET A 129 16.49 7.43 12.35
C MET A 129 17.97 7.02 12.35
N ASN A 130 18.82 7.67 13.16
CA ASN A 130 20.25 7.34 13.25
C ASN A 130 20.48 5.98 13.94
N GLU A 131 19.68 5.69 14.96
CA GLU A 131 19.66 4.39 15.66
C GLU A 131 19.27 3.28 14.68
N LEU A 132 18.14 3.46 13.98
CA LEU A 132 17.67 2.49 12.98
C LEU A 132 18.69 2.26 11.86
N ALA A 133 19.38 3.32 11.42
CA ALA A 133 20.44 3.23 10.42
C ALA A 133 21.65 2.43 10.95
N THR A 134 22.04 2.67 12.21
CA THR A 134 23.12 1.95 12.89
C THR A 134 22.81 0.46 13.01
N VAL A 135 21.61 0.09 13.45
CA VAL A 135 21.14 -1.30 13.52
C VAL A 135 21.20 -1.99 12.15
N CYS A 136 20.92 -1.24 11.09
CA CYS A 136 20.94 -1.75 9.73
C CYS A 136 22.33 -1.73 9.07
N GLY A 137 23.36 -1.15 9.72
CA GLY A 137 24.72 -1.04 9.20
C GLY A 137 24.85 -0.13 7.96
N VAL A 138 23.97 0.87 7.83
CA VAL A 138 23.95 1.81 6.68
C VAL A 138 23.74 3.24 7.16
N ASP A 139 23.93 4.22 6.28
CA ASP A 139 23.53 5.60 6.56
C ASP A 139 22.00 5.80 6.41
N ARG A 140 21.48 6.87 7.03
CA ARG A 140 20.04 7.19 7.03
C ARG A 140 19.43 7.38 5.64
N PHE A 141 20.19 7.88 4.66
CA PHE A 141 19.68 8.15 3.31
C PHE A 141 19.55 6.83 2.54
N ARG A 142 20.56 5.96 2.66
CA ARG A 142 20.53 4.61 2.11
C ARG A 142 19.42 3.78 2.73
N LEU A 143 19.24 3.83 4.05
CA LEU A 143 18.12 3.19 4.74
C LEU A 143 16.77 3.68 4.19
N THR A 144 16.57 4.99 4.11
CA THR A 144 15.30 5.57 3.63
C THR A 144 15.00 5.13 2.20
N ARG A 145 16.02 5.13 1.33
CA ARG A 145 15.89 4.67 -0.06
C ARG A 145 15.57 3.19 -0.14
N ALA A 146 16.29 2.35 0.59
CA ALA A 146 16.06 0.90 0.67
C ALA A 146 14.63 0.61 1.12
N PHE A 147 14.22 1.22 2.23
CA PHE A 147 12.91 1.00 2.83
C PHE A 147 11.78 1.45 1.91
N LYS A 148 11.88 2.64 1.30
CA LYS A 148 10.87 3.13 0.36
C LYS A 148 10.79 2.28 -0.90
N ALA A 149 11.93 1.80 -1.43
CA ALA A 149 11.94 0.91 -2.59
C ALA A 149 11.29 -0.45 -2.29
N THR A 150 11.43 -0.97 -1.06
CA THR A 150 10.88 -2.28 -0.67
C THR A 150 9.43 -2.22 -0.20
N PHE A 151 9.03 -1.17 0.54
CA PHE A 151 7.71 -1.10 1.19
C PHE A 151 6.84 0.07 0.71
N GLY A 152 7.28 0.86 -0.27
CA GLY A 152 6.54 2.00 -0.83
C GLY A 152 6.56 3.28 0.03
N LEU A 153 6.81 3.16 1.33
CA LEU A 153 6.80 4.26 2.29
C LEU A 153 8.14 4.39 3.03
N PRO A 154 8.49 5.60 3.52
CA PRO A 154 9.67 5.78 4.37
C PRO A 154 9.48 5.18 5.78
N PRO A 155 10.56 4.86 6.52
CA PRO A 155 10.49 4.18 7.82
C PRO A 155 9.60 4.87 8.85
N HIS A 156 9.64 6.20 8.95
CA HIS A 156 8.83 6.95 9.91
C HIS A 156 7.32 6.80 9.63
N ALA A 157 6.91 6.85 8.36
CA ALA A 157 5.52 6.70 7.95
C ALA A 157 5.04 5.26 8.22
N TYR A 158 5.93 4.28 7.99
CA TYR A 158 5.68 2.88 8.33
C TYR A 158 5.41 2.69 9.82
N LEU A 159 6.27 3.23 10.68
CA LEU A 159 6.12 3.13 12.14
C LEU A 159 4.79 3.75 12.60
N VAL A 160 4.43 4.93 12.08
CA VAL A 160 3.15 5.57 12.40
C VAL A 160 1.97 4.69 11.95
N GLN A 161 1.99 4.13 10.74
CA GLN A 161 0.92 3.24 10.29
C GLN A 161 0.80 1.98 11.15
N LEU A 162 1.93 1.39 11.55
CA LEU A 162 1.96 0.23 12.44
C LEU A 162 1.34 0.55 13.80
N ARG A 163 1.68 1.72 14.37
CA ARG A 163 1.07 2.21 15.62
C ARG A 163 -0.42 2.46 15.47
N LEU A 164 -0.85 3.13 14.41
CA LEU A 164 -2.27 3.41 14.16
C LEU A 164 -3.10 2.14 13.98
N ALA A 165 -2.56 1.13 13.28
CA ALA A 165 -3.22 -0.16 13.13
C ALA A 165 -3.42 -0.87 14.48
N LYS A 166 -2.45 -0.79 15.40
CA LYS A 166 -2.58 -1.33 16.77
C LYS A 166 -3.50 -0.47 17.63
N ALA A 167 -3.41 0.86 17.53
CA ALA A 167 -4.28 1.81 18.21
C ALA A 167 -5.76 1.53 17.91
N ARG A 168 -6.08 1.28 16.63
CA ARG A 168 -7.43 0.94 16.18
C ARG A 168 -7.98 -0.29 16.92
N ARG A 169 -7.19 -1.35 17.06
CA ARG A 169 -7.58 -2.56 17.80
C ARG A 169 -7.79 -2.30 19.29
N MET A 170 -6.89 -1.54 19.91
CA MET A 170 -6.97 -1.19 21.33
C MET A 170 -8.20 -0.31 21.63
N LEU A 171 -8.49 0.66 20.77
CA LEU A 171 -9.67 1.51 20.89
C LEU A 171 -10.97 0.72 20.69
N ALA A 172 -11.01 -0.21 19.73
CA ALA A 172 -12.15 -1.10 19.54
C ALA A 172 -12.40 -2.00 20.76
N ALA A 173 -11.33 -2.43 21.44
CA ALA A 173 -11.40 -3.15 22.71
C ALA A 173 -11.74 -2.26 23.93
N GLY A 174 -12.08 -0.98 23.71
CA GLY A 174 -12.53 -0.08 24.77
C GLY A 174 -11.42 0.63 25.56
N ILE A 175 -10.15 0.48 25.19
CA ILE A 175 -9.03 1.15 25.86
C ILE A 175 -9.09 2.67 25.60
N TRP A 176 -8.83 3.48 26.63
CA TRP A 176 -8.92 4.94 26.54
C TRP A 176 -7.80 5.55 25.67
N PRO A 177 -8.08 6.60 24.87
CA PRO A 177 -7.10 7.20 23.96
C PRO A 177 -5.78 7.64 24.60
N ALA A 178 -5.80 8.15 25.83
CA ALA A 178 -4.60 8.53 26.55
C ALA A 178 -3.68 7.34 26.83
N GLN A 179 -4.26 6.21 27.26
CA GLN A 179 -3.52 4.96 27.48
C GLN A 179 -2.97 4.42 26.16
N VAL A 180 -3.79 4.39 25.11
CA VAL A 180 -3.36 3.96 23.77
C VAL A 180 -2.19 4.80 23.25
N ALA A 181 -2.19 6.11 23.48
CA ALA A 181 -1.10 6.99 23.08
C ALA A 181 0.21 6.60 23.80
N SER A 182 0.16 6.43 25.12
CA SER A 182 1.31 6.05 25.93
C SER A 182 1.87 4.66 25.56
N ASP A 183 1.00 3.65 25.45
CA ASP A 183 1.38 2.26 25.16
C ASP A 183 2.03 2.08 23.78
N LEU A 184 1.75 2.99 22.85
CA LEU A 184 2.23 2.93 21.47
C LEU A 184 3.31 3.96 21.17
N GLY A 185 3.82 4.68 22.18
CA GLY A 185 4.91 5.63 22.00
C GLY A 185 4.51 6.91 21.24
N PHE A 186 3.25 7.33 21.30
CA PHE A 186 2.87 8.69 20.93
C PHE A 186 3.17 9.64 22.10
N ALA A 187 3.74 10.81 21.78
CA ALA A 187 4.04 11.85 22.76
C ALA A 187 2.87 12.18 23.72
N ASP A 188 1.64 12.24 23.21
CA ASP A 188 0.43 12.46 23.99
C ASP A 188 -0.83 12.03 23.20
N GLN A 189 -1.99 12.13 23.84
CA GLN A 189 -3.29 11.85 23.23
C GLN A 189 -3.58 12.74 22.00
N SER A 190 -3.15 14.00 22.01
CA SER A 190 -3.37 14.95 20.91
C SER A 190 -2.51 14.59 19.69
N HIS A 191 -1.30 14.08 19.91
CA HIS A 191 -0.42 13.56 18.88
C HIS A 191 -1.01 12.32 18.23
N LEU A 192 -1.50 11.35 19.03
CA LEU A 192 -2.29 10.23 18.51
C LEU A 192 -3.50 10.75 17.71
N GLY A 193 -4.25 11.71 18.27
CA GLY A 193 -5.45 12.28 17.67
C GLY A 193 -5.21 12.85 16.26
N ARG A 194 -4.14 13.63 16.08
CA ARG A 194 -3.78 14.21 14.77
C ARG A 194 -3.52 13.13 13.71
N TRP A 195 -2.73 12.11 14.06
CA TRP A 195 -2.41 11.01 13.14
C TRP A 195 -3.63 10.13 12.85
N PHE A 196 -4.43 9.84 13.87
CA PHE A 196 -5.61 8.99 13.75
C PHE A 196 -6.70 9.66 12.91
N MET A 197 -6.94 10.96 13.11
CA MET A 197 -7.86 11.75 12.29
C MET A 197 -7.42 11.77 10.83
N ARG A 198 -6.12 12.01 10.58
CA ARG A 198 -5.56 12.01 9.22
C ARG A 198 -5.73 10.66 8.52
N ALA A 199 -5.58 9.55 9.24
CA ALA A 199 -5.64 8.21 8.66
C ALA A 199 -7.06 7.65 8.50
N TYR A 200 -7.98 8.00 9.40
CA TYR A 200 -9.29 7.34 9.50
C TYR A 200 -10.50 8.29 9.47
N GLY A 201 -10.27 9.61 9.39
CA GLY A 201 -11.35 10.61 9.34
C GLY A 201 -12.18 10.73 10.63
N LEU A 202 -11.75 10.09 11.72
CA LEU A 202 -12.43 10.09 13.02
C LEU A 202 -11.43 10.36 14.14
N SER A 203 -11.89 10.92 15.26
CA SER A 203 -11.04 11.00 16.45
C SER A 203 -10.94 9.63 17.14
N PRO A 204 -9.84 9.34 17.88
CA PRO A 204 -9.72 8.10 18.65
C PRO A 204 -10.90 7.84 19.60
N ALA A 205 -11.40 8.90 20.25
CA ALA A 205 -12.54 8.81 21.17
C ALA A 205 -13.85 8.45 20.44
N ALA A 206 -14.10 9.07 19.28
CA ALA A 206 -15.26 8.75 18.45
C ALA A 206 -15.18 7.33 17.89
N TYR A 207 -13.99 6.88 17.47
CA TYR A 207 -13.77 5.53 17.00
C TYR A 207 -14.04 4.49 18.09
N ARG A 208 -13.49 4.69 19.30
CA ARG A 208 -13.73 3.84 20.47
C ARG A 208 -15.24 3.71 20.75
N LEU A 209 -15.96 4.83 20.86
CA LEU A 209 -17.39 4.81 21.18
C LEU A 209 -18.23 4.06 20.14
N ARG A 210 -17.86 4.15 18.85
CA ARG A 210 -18.54 3.45 17.76
C ARG A 210 -18.25 1.96 17.72
N CYS A 211 -17.04 1.54 18.09
CA CYS A 211 -16.62 0.16 18.01
C CYS A 211 -16.83 -0.63 19.31
N SER A 212 -16.88 0.02 20.48
CA SER A 212 -17.08 -0.63 21.78
C SER A 212 -18.48 -1.23 21.97
N ASN A 213 -19.41 -0.95 21.05
CA ASN A 213 -20.81 -1.41 21.11
C ASN A 213 -21.12 -2.49 20.06
N LEU A 214 -20.10 -3.10 19.44
CA LEU A 214 -20.29 -4.29 18.60
C LEU A 214 -20.41 -5.50 19.53
N PRO A 215 -21.59 -6.15 19.65
CA PRO A 215 -21.68 -7.43 20.32
C PRO A 215 -20.85 -8.47 19.54
N ASP A 216 -20.22 -9.39 20.28
CA ASP A 216 -19.48 -10.54 19.73
C ASP A 216 -20.32 -11.35 18.71
#